data_AF-A0A8C9TYD0-F1
#
_entry.id   AF-A0A8C9TYD0-F1
#
_cell.length_a   1.000
_cell.length_b   1.000
_cell.length_c   1.000
_cell.angle_alpha   90.00
_cell.angle_beta   90.00
_cell.angle_gamma   90.00
#
_symmetry.space_group_name_H-M   'P 1'
#
loop_
_entity.id
_entity.type
_entity.pdbx_description
1 polymer ?
#
loop_
_entity_poly.entity_id
_entity_poly.type
_entity_poly.pdbx_seq_one_letter_code
_entity_poly.pdbx_strand_id
1 'polypeptide(L)'
;MTTINFFTVTAAYLSGEIMFSVMLVFIEETITPIQAPDLCQVAVLPKAEWLRIQDNLNHVNKHNNVLQEISKEREALHLRSKEVVKLWSNTITGQRQKKLEAKQIREENKEKERILIDIEEAKYQQRKRKEAIDKAKTQLLYHTDRVRGFHSGLLLTEVLKEREAQLQLKQKTQNACRNLDRDIIAALERKDEEAMQQEEESAKQRRLKNKATAEDLKQHLLSHVTVLFLLALELYFVVCNCLCIYGFKEHMATRDLLRALDAKKEELEEERRKLIVAGREKMLQLRREKETEMLQRQQEEATNEETMFANAVAEREARLAQEQKERDEKKMAMLSAIALHRDTKRQEEEENEREEKHKDLDILHGSKKADRFFFEDELLKVQKIKEDRKTLQDAHIRQMAERHAKMQLEMNQEMDFNTTNEDRIADEEKWFRIYAKGVIDRAEETERNTYPLNKAARKGSGGGLGPVIGGVRPSYLVEP
;
A
#
# COMPACT_ATOMS: atom_id res chain seq x y z
N MET A 1 52.92 27.14 11.70
CA MET A 1 52.80 26.88 13.14
C MET A 1 53.77 25.74 13.44
N THR A 2 55.05 25.92 13.79
CA THR A 2 55.74 27.02 14.52
C THR A 2 55.07 27.34 15.86
N THR A 3 55.74 27.35 17.03
CA THR A 3 57.17 27.30 17.44
C THR A 3 57.42 26.22 18.53
N ILE A 4 58.61 25.66 18.86
CA ILE A 4 60.05 26.05 18.90
C ILE A 4 60.52 26.65 20.26
N ASN A 5 61.66 26.13 20.79
CA ASN A 5 62.54 26.61 21.92
C ASN A 5 62.08 26.42 23.39
N PHE A 6 62.96 26.29 24.43
CA PHE A 6 64.43 26.07 24.50
C PHE A 6 64.89 25.37 25.82
N PHE A 7 66.22 25.22 25.99
CA PHE A 7 67.00 24.57 27.07
C PHE A 7 66.95 25.24 28.46
N THR A 8 67.32 24.49 29.51
CA THR A 8 68.48 24.83 30.39
C THR A 8 68.90 23.68 31.32
N VAL A 9 70.17 23.67 31.77
CA VAL A 9 70.77 22.69 32.71
C VAL A 9 71.75 23.39 33.65
N THR A 10 71.64 23.16 34.96
CA THR A 10 72.65 23.31 36.06
C THR A 10 71.90 22.99 37.37
N ALA A 11 72.31 22.18 38.36
CA ALA A 11 73.59 21.62 38.87
C ALA A 11 74.19 22.39 40.08
N ALA A 12 74.84 21.64 40.99
CA ALA A 12 75.62 22.05 42.19
C ALA A 12 74.85 22.49 43.46
N TYR A 13 75.30 22.18 44.71
CA TYR A 13 76.18 21.11 45.24
C TYR A 13 76.11 21.09 46.80
N LEU A 14 76.88 20.20 47.46
CA LEU A 14 77.30 20.18 48.91
C LEU A 14 76.21 19.76 49.92
N SER A 15 76.49 19.16 51.08
CA SER A 15 77.68 18.46 51.66
C SER A 15 77.25 17.78 52.98
N GLY A 16 77.87 16.73 53.53
CA GLY A 16 79.06 15.98 53.13
C GLY A 16 79.30 14.79 54.10
N GLU A 17 80.37 14.03 53.93
CA GLU A 17 80.70 12.85 54.73
C GLU A 17 81.43 13.19 56.05
N ILE A 18 81.38 12.28 57.04
CA ILE A 18 82.38 12.19 58.11
C ILE A 18 82.82 10.72 58.27
N MET A 19 84.11 10.48 58.12
CA MET A 19 84.80 9.22 58.45
C MET A 19 85.38 9.25 59.88
N PHE A 20 86.24 8.27 60.19
CA PHE A 20 86.99 8.01 61.43
C PHE A 20 86.21 7.21 62.49
N SER A 21 86.70 6.09 63.03
CA SER A 21 88.04 5.48 63.16
C SER A 21 88.91 6.04 64.30
N VAL A 22 89.03 5.22 65.35
CA VAL A 22 90.14 5.06 66.31
C VAL A 22 90.62 6.30 67.08
N MET A 23 90.55 6.17 68.42
CA MET A 23 91.60 6.68 69.29
C MET A 23 91.97 5.58 70.31
N LEU A 24 93.26 5.24 70.42
CA LEU A 24 93.76 4.41 71.51
C LEU A 24 93.85 5.24 72.79
N VAL A 25 93.58 4.61 73.93
CA VAL A 25 94.13 5.01 75.23
C VAL A 25 94.79 3.79 75.84
N PHE A 26 96.08 3.89 76.15
CA PHE A 26 96.79 2.89 76.95
C PHE A 26 96.36 2.99 78.42
N ILE A 27 96.18 1.84 79.06
CA ILE A 27 96.29 1.68 80.52
C ILE A 27 97.20 0.45 80.73
N GLU A 28 98.15 0.57 81.65
CA GLU A 28 99.21 -0.42 81.88
C GLU A 28 98.82 -1.43 82.97
N GLU A 29 99.38 -2.65 82.84
CA GLU A 29 99.50 -3.70 83.88
C GLU A 29 98.19 -4.29 84.47
N THR A 30 98.16 -5.54 84.95
CA THR A 30 99.23 -6.48 85.31
C THR A 30 99.13 -7.85 84.62
N ILE A 31 100.27 -8.52 84.39
CA ILE A 31 100.34 -9.94 84.03
C ILE A 31 100.47 -10.79 85.29
N THR A 32 99.64 -11.85 85.42
CA THR A 32 99.87 -12.96 86.37
C THR A 32 99.99 -14.28 85.60
N PRO A 33 101.11 -15.03 85.70
CA PRO A 33 101.29 -16.26 84.94
C PRO A 33 100.62 -17.46 85.61
N ILE A 34 99.96 -18.31 84.82
CA ILE A 34 99.60 -19.69 85.19
C ILE A 34 100.02 -20.60 84.03
N GLN A 35 100.59 -21.76 84.35
CA GLN A 35 101.27 -22.65 83.41
C GLN A 35 100.31 -23.52 82.60
N ALA A 36 100.78 -24.01 81.44
CA ALA A 36 100.09 -25.03 80.66
C ALA A 36 100.25 -26.44 81.27
N PRO A 37 99.26 -27.33 81.07
CA PRO A 37 99.52 -28.76 81.01
C PRO A 37 98.90 -29.47 79.77
N ASP A 38 99.77 -30.24 79.11
CA ASP A 38 99.58 -31.48 78.34
C ASP A 38 98.49 -31.71 77.28
N LEU A 39 98.97 -32.22 76.14
CA LEU A 39 98.22 -32.73 74.99
C LEU A 39 97.73 -34.17 75.22
N CYS A 40 96.52 -34.38 75.75
CA CYS A 40 95.83 -35.68 75.57
C CYS A 40 94.31 -35.68 75.86
N GLN A 41 93.48 -35.18 74.94
CA GLN A 41 92.05 -35.56 74.84
C GLN A 41 91.36 -35.07 73.56
N VAL A 42 90.70 -35.97 72.83
CA VAL A 42 89.71 -35.64 71.79
C VAL A 42 88.32 -35.78 72.42
N ALA A 43 87.68 -34.65 72.73
CA ALA A 43 86.38 -34.63 73.41
C ALA A 43 85.23 -34.95 72.44
N VAL A 44 84.78 -36.21 72.42
CA VAL A 44 83.56 -36.61 71.69
C VAL A 44 82.33 -36.10 72.44
N LEU A 45 81.59 -35.18 71.82
CA LEU A 45 80.52 -34.44 72.48
C LEU A 45 79.24 -35.31 72.64
N PRO A 46 78.69 -35.49 73.87
CA PRO A 46 77.55 -36.38 74.08
C PRO A 46 76.27 -35.91 73.38
N LYS A 47 75.50 -36.87 72.83
CA LYS A 47 74.23 -36.57 72.12
C LYS A 47 73.22 -35.77 72.96
N ALA A 48 73.21 -35.94 74.29
CA ALA A 48 72.36 -35.17 75.19
C ALA A 48 72.73 -33.67 75.25
N GLU A 49 74.04 -33.35 75.23
CA GLU A 49 74.53 -31.96 75.20
C GLU A 49 74.26 -31.29 73.85
N TRP A 50 74.41 -32.04 72.74
CA TRP A 50 73.95 -31.61 71.41
C TRP A 50 72.48 -31.18 71.47
N LEU A 51 71.59 -32.07 71.92
CA LEU A 51 70.15 -31.84 71.99
C LEU A 51 69.78 -30.65 72.89
N ARG A 52 70.47 -30.46 74.03
CA ARG A 52 70.24 -29.28 74.88
C ARG A 52 70.60 -27.97 74.19
N ILE A 53 71.71 -27.94 73.44
CA ILE A 53 72.11 -26.76 72.65
C ILE A 53 71.10 -26.52 71.51
N GLN A 54 70.60 -27.59 70.88
CA GLN A 54 69.52 -27.52 69.88
C GLN A 54 68.25 -26.89 70.44
N ASP A 55 67.77 -27.37 71.58
CA ASP A 55 66.50 -26.91 72.17
C ASP A 55 66.58 -25.47 72.69
N ASN A 56 67.74 -25.03 73.18
CA ASN A 56 67.96 -23.64 73.58
C ASN A 56 68.00 -22.68 72.38
N LEU A 57 68.71 -23.04 71.29
CA LEU A 57 68.67 -22.26 70.05
C LEU A 57 67.25 -22.25 69.44
N ASN A 58 66.52 -23.36 69.55
CA ASN A 58 65.13 -23.44 69.15
C ASN A 58 64.16 -22.73 70.11
N HIS A 59 64.55 -22.32 71.32
CA HIS A 59 63.64 -21.69 72.28
C HIS A 59 63.23 -20.27 71.82
N VAL A 60 64.16 -19.53 71.21
CA VAL A 60 63.85 -18.23 70.58
C VAL A 60 62.84 -18.41 69.45
N ASN A 61 63.01 -19.48 68.65
CA ASN A 61 62.07 -19.84 67.61
C ASN A 61 60.70 -20.28 68.18
N LYS A 62 60.65 -21.04 69.28
CA LYS A 62 59.40 -21.42 69.96
C LYS A 62 58.58 -20.18 70.38
N HIS A 63 59.22 -19.16 70.98
CA HIS A 63 58.52 -17.94 71.35
C HIS A 63 58.01 -17.15 70.13
N ASN A 64 58.85 -16.98 69.09
CA ASN A 64 58.46 -16.30 67.86
C ASN A 64 57.36 -17.06 67.09
N ASN A 65 57.36 -18.38 67.11
CA ASN A 65 56.32 -19.21 66.51
C ASN A 65 54.97 -19.01 67.20
N VAL A 66 54.94 -19.01 68.55
CA VAL A 66 53.72 -18.72 69.33
C VAL A 66 53.18 -17.31 69.02
N LEU A 67 54.05 -16.31 68.86
CA LEU A 67 53.62 -14.96 68.45
C LEU A 67 53.04 -14.94 67.02
N GLN A 68 53.62 -15.71 66.08
CA GLN A 68 53.06 -15.87 64.74
C GLN A 68 51.73 -16.64 64.75
N GLU A 69 51.58 -17.67 65.58
CA GLU A 69 50.35 -18.43 65.75
C GLU A 69 49.24 -17.51 66.29
N ILE A 70 49.52 -16.72 67.33
CA ILE A 70 48.60 -15.69 67.84
C ILE A 70 48.26 -14.64 66.78
N SER A 71 49.19 -14.27 65.88
CA SER A 71 48.87 -13.37 64.75
C SER A 71 47.92 -14.05 63.75
N LYS A 72 48.24 -15.28 63.32
CA LYS A 72 47.42 -16.09 62.40
C LYS A 72 46.01 -16.33 62.97
N GLU A 73 45.89 -16.57 64.28
CA GLU A 73 44.61 -16.69 64.97
C GLU A 73 43.83 -15.36 65.00
N ARG A 74 44.48 -14.24 65.32
CA ARG A 74 43.86 -12.90 65.26
C ARG A 74 43.40 -12.55 63.86
N GLU A 75 44.20 -12.86 62.85
CA GLU A 75 43.88 -12.67 61.44
C GLU A 75 42.70 -13.56 61.01
N ALA A 76 42.70 -14.84 61.38
CA ALA A 76 41.59 -15.76 61.12
C ALA A 76 40.28 -15.33 61.83
N LEU A 77 40.35 -14.89 63.08
CA LEU A 77 39.22 -14.33 63.82
C LEU A 77 38.73 -13.01 63.20
N HIS A 78 39.64 -12.18 62.70
CA HIS A 78 39.31 -10.93 62.00
C HIS A 78 38.69 -11.17 60.62
N LEU A 79 39.12 -12.20 59.88
CA LEU A 79 38.49 -12.66 58.64
C LEU A 79 37.08 -13.20 58.89
N ARG A 80 36.91 -14.11 59.87
CA ARG A 80 35.59 -14.60 60.32
C ARG A 80 34.67 -13.44 60.75
N SER A 81 35.21 -12.45 61.46
CA SER A 81 34.46 -11.25 61.86
C SER A 81 34.04 -10.41 60.65
N LYS A 82 34.93 -10.22 59.66
CA LYS A 82 34.60 -9.55 58.39
C LYS A 82 33.52 -10.30 57.61
N GLU A 83 33.51 -11.63 57.64
CA GLU A 83 32.48 -12.45 56.98
C GLU A 83 31.13 -12.33 57.68
N VAL A 84 31.10 -12.39 59.01
CA VAL A 84 29.89 -12.15 59.81
C VAL A 84 29.35 -10.73 59.58
N VAL A 85 30.20 -9.70 59.52
CA VAL A 85 29.80 -8.30 59.28
C VAL A 85 29.29 -8.06 57.85
N LYS A 86 29.69 -8.86 56.84
CA LYS A 86 29.06 -8.82 55.50
C LYS A 86 27.60 -9.28 55.54
N LEU A 87 27.27 -10.23 56.41
CA LEU A 87 25.90 -10.74 56.60
C LEU A 87 25.03 -9.80 57.46
N TRP A 88 25.62 -8.79 58.11
CA TRP A 88 24.88 -7.83 58.93
C TRP A 88 24.12 -6.82 58.07
N SER A 89 22.81 -7.07 57.98
CA SER A 89 21.81 -6.32 57.20
C SER A 89 21.71 -4.82 57.51
N ASN A 90 22.30 -4.36 58.62
CA ASN A 90 22.26 -2.99 59.14
C ASN A 90 23.59 -2.22 59.01
N THR A 91 24.67 -2.83 58.51
CA THR A 91 25.95 -2.15 58.25
C THR A 91 25.78 -1.00 57.25
N ILE A 92 26.48 0.13 57.44
CA ILE A 92 26.35 1.34 56.59
C ILE A 92 26.48 1.02 55.09
N THR A 93 27.41 0.12 54.72
CA THR A 93 27.58 -0.36 53.34
C THR A 93 26.34 -1.09 52.81
N GLY A 94 25.78 -2.02 53.58
CA GLY A 94 24.54 -2.73 53.24
C GLY A 94 23.32 -1.82 53.17
N GLN A 95 23.24 -0.80 54.04
CA GLN A 95 22.20 0.24 53.95
C GLN A 95 22.35 1.10 52.67
N ARG A 96 23.57 1.36 52.21
CA ARG A 96 23.82 2.06 50.94
C ARG A 96 23.45 1.18 49.74
N GLN A 97 23.82 -0.10 49.75
CA GLN A 97 23.44 -1.07 48.71
C GLN A 97 21.92 -1.18 48.58
N LYS A 98 21.20 -1.43 49.67
CA LYS A 98 19.72 -1.43 49.71
C LYS A 98 19.10 -0.14 49.20
N LYS A 99 19.71 1.03 49.45
CA LYS A 99 19.24 2.33 48.93
C LYS A 99 19.48 2.49 47.42
N LEU A 100 20.52 1.87 46.86
CA LEU A 100 20.79 1.82 45.43
C LEU A 100 19.86 0.82 44.73
N GLU A 101 19.72 -0.39 45.26
CA GLU A 101 18.77 -1.42 44.80
C GLU A 101 17.33 -0.87 44.81
N ALA A 102 16.88 -0.29 45.92
CA ALA A 102 15.57 0.35 46.01
C ALA A 102 15.45 1.63 45.17
N LYS A 103 16.55 2.21 44.67
CA LYS A 103 16.50 3.27 43.65
C LYS A 103 16.30 2.65 42.26
N GLN A 104 17.10 1.65 41.90
CA GLN A 104 17.01 0.91 40.63
C GLN A 104 15.61 0.30 40.44
N ILE A 105 15.07 -0.39 41.44
CA ILE A 105 13.70 -0.96 41.40
C ILE A 105 12.63 0.14 41.18
N ARG A 106 12.80 1.34 41.75
CA ARG A 106 11.88 2.47 41.50
C ARG A 106 12.07 3.10 40.11
N GLU A 107 13.26 3.06 39.54
CA GLU A 107 13.54 3.57 38.20
C GLU A 107 13.05 2.59 37.13
N GLU A 108 13.28 1.29 37.31
CA GLU A 108 12.69 0.21 36.53
C GLU A 108 11.17 0.23 36.55
N ASN A 109 10.53 0.39 37.72
CA ASN A 109 9.07 0.38 37.80
C ASN A 109 8.47 1.62 37.11
N LYS A 110 9.11 2.79 37.22
CA LYS A 110 8.73 3.98 36.44
C LYS A 110 8.94 3.82 34.93
N GLU A 111 9.93 3.04 34.51
CA GLU A 111 10.12 2.71 33.10
C GLU A 111 9.05 1.72 32.60
N LYS A 112 8.72 0.70 33.39
CA LYS A 112 7.60 -0.22 33.12
C LYS A 112 6.26 0.54 33.06
N GLU A 113 6.04 1.52 33.95
CA GLU A 113 4.88 2.43 33.92
C GLU A 113 4.83 3.27 32.63
N ARG A 114 5.96 3.87 32.19
CA ARG A 114 6.04 4.58 30.90
C ARG A 114 5.72 3.66 29.72
N ILE A 115 6.37 2.50 29.65
CA ILE A 115 6.17 1.51 28.58
C ILE A 115 4.70 1.04 28.54
N LEU A 116 4.04 0.88 29.68
CA LEU A 116 2.61 0.55 29.74
C LEU A 116 1.74 1.67 29.16
N ILE A 117 2.02 2.94 29.50
CA ILE A 117 1.32 4.12 28.94
C ILE A 117 1.52 4.20 27.43
N ASP A 118 2.75 4.02 26.93
CA ASP A 118 3.05 4.04 25.50
C ASP A 118 2.33 2.90 24.75
N ILE A 119 2.25 1.71 25.36
CA ILE A 119 1.49 0.56 24.84
C ILE A 119 -0.02 0.83 24.84
N GLU A 120 -0.56 1.54 25.84
CA GLU A 120 -1.98 1.89 25.91
C GLU A 120 -2.37 2.99 24.93
N GLU A 121 -1.54 4.03 24.80
CA GLU A 121 -1.73 5.08 23.79
C GLU A 121 -1.58 4.52 22.37
N ALA A 122 -0.61 3.63 22.13
CA ALA A 122 -0.50 2.92 20.85
C ALA A 122 -1.77 2.10 20.52
N LYS A 123 -2.34 1.37 21.50
CA LYS A 123 -3.63 0.67 21.35
C LYS A 123 -4.78 1.65 21.09
N TYR A 124 -4.82 2.80 21.75
CA TYR A 124 -5.86 3.82 21.58
C TYR A 124 -5.79 4.50 20.21
N GLN A 125 -4.60 4.87 19.75
CA GLN A 125 -4.39 5.42 18.40
C GLN A 125 -4.66 4.37 17.31
N GLN A 126 -4.32 3.09 17.56
CA GLN A 126 -4.70 1.99 16.65
C GLN A 126 -6.23 1.82 16.56
N ARG A 127 -6.96 1.94 17.69
CA ARG A 127 -8.44 1.95 17.71
C ARG A 127 -9.00 3.13 16.91
N LYS A 128 -8.57 4.36 17.19
CA LYS A 128 -8.97 5.57 16.42
C LYS A 128 -8.70 5.42 14.92
N ARG A 129 -7.52 4.94 14.54
CA ARG A 129 -7.16 4.68 13.14
C ARG A 129 -8.07 3.63 12.51
N LYS A 130 -8.38 2.55 13.23
CA LYS A 130 -9.33 1.53 12.76
C LYS A 130 -10.73 2.11 12.60
N GLU A 131 -11.25 2.83 13.59
CA GLU A 131 -12.57 3.47 13.56
C GLU A 131 -12.71 4.47 12.39
N ALA A 132 -11.68 5.27 12.13
CA ALA A 132 -11.63 6.17 10.97
C ALA A 132 -11.63 5.41 9.63
N ILE A 133 -10.84 4.33 9.53
CA ILE A 133 -10.80 3.46 8.34
C ILE A 133 -12.15 2.77 8.12
N ASP A 134 -12.75 2.21 9.16
CA ASP A 134 -14.01 1.48 9.06
C ASP A 134 -15.20 2.42 8.76
N LYS A 135 -15.20 3.64 9.31
CA LYS A 135 -16.12 4.72 8.91
C LYS A 135 -15.97 5.09 7.44
N ALA A 136 -14.73 5.23 6.94
CA ALA A 136 -14.47 5.53 5.54
C ALA A 136 -14.92 4.39 4.61
N LYS A 137 -14.70 3.11 4.99
CA LYS A 137 -15.26 1.94 4.27
C LYS A 137 -16.78 1.99 4.20
N THR A 138 -17.48 2.29 5.31
CA THR A 138 -18.94 2.40 5.31
C THR A 138 -19.43 3.53 4.38
N GLN A 139 -18.75 4.68 4.37
CA GLN A 139 -19.07 5.77 3.45
C GLN A 139 -18.87 5.36 1.99
N LEU A 140 -17.71 4.80 1.63
CA LEU A 140 -17.42 4.31 0.27
C LEU A 140 -18.45 3.27 -0.19
N LEU A 141 -18.79 2.31 0.69
CA LEU A 141 -19.82 1.30 0.44
C LEU A 141 -21.18 1.94 0.11
N TYR A 142 -21.64 2.91 0.92
CA TYR A 142 -22.91 3.60 0.70
C TYR A 142 -22.90 4.49 -0.56
N HIS A 143 -21.73 4.98 -0.97
CA HIS A 143 -21.57 5.69 -2.23
C HIS A 143 -21.67 4.77 -3.46
N THR A 144 -21.50 3.44 -3.36
CA THR A 144 -21.68 2.54 -4.52
C THR A 144 -23.12 2.57 -5.05
N ASP A 145 -23.29 2.62 -6.38
CA ASP A 145 -24.63 2.64 -7.00
C ASP A 145 -25.45 1.37 -6.67
N ARG A 146 -24.76 0.24 -6.42
CA ARG A 146 -25.34 -1.04 -6.01
C ARG A 146 -26.07 -0.92 -4.67
N VAL A 147 -25.40 -0.34 -3.67
CA VAL A 147 -25.97 -0.13 -2.32
C VAL A 147 -26.97 1.02 -2.33
N ARG A 148 -26.69 2.14 -3.02
CA ARG A 148 -27.63 3.27 -3.19
C ARG A 148 -28.95 2.83 -3.86
N GLY A 149 -28.85 1.98 -4.87
CA GLY A 149 -29.99 1.36 -5.56
C GLY A 149 -30.76 0.33 -4.72
N PHE A 150 -30.16 -0.20 -3.65
CA PHE A 150 -30.81 -1.07 -2.69
C PHE A 150 -31.47 -0.29 -1.55
N HIS A 151 -30.82 0.77 -1.03
CA HIS A 151 -31.41 1.66 -0.02
C HIS A 151 -32.62 2.45 -0.54
N SER A 152 -32.63 2.85 -1.81
CA SER A 152 -33.84 3.41 -2.44
C SER A 152 -34.97 2.37 -2.57
N GLY A 153 -34.64 1.09 -2.74
CA GLY A 153 -35.59 -0.01 -2.61
C GLY A 153 -36.12 -0.17 -1.19
N LEU A 154 -35.26 -0.05 -0.17
CA LEU A 154 -35.64 -0.12 1.25
C LEU A 154 -36.62 1.00 1.63
N LEU A 155 -36.29 2.25 1.28
CA LEU A 155 -37.17 3.42 1.50
C LEU A 155 -38.55 3.22 0.85
N LEU A 156 -38.61 2.62 -0.35
CA LEU A 156 -39.88 2.31 -0.99
C LEU A 156 -40.70 1.25 -0.22
N THR A 157 -40.08 0.31 0.50
CA THR A 157 -40.82 -0.63 1.37
C THR A 157 -41.48 0.08 2.56
N GLU A 158 -40.83 1.12 3.09
CA GLU A 158 -41.33 1.91 4.22
C GLU A 158 -42.49 2.82 3.79
N VAL A 159 -42.34 3.52 2.66
CA VAL A 159 -43.41 4.33 2.05
C VAL A 159 -44.64 3.48 1.67
N LEU A 160 -44.44 2.22 1.23
CA LEU A 160 -45.56 1.31 0.96
C LEU A 160 -46.30 0.92 2.25
N LYS A 161 -45.60 0.57 3.33
CA LYS A 161 -46.22 0.24 4.62
C LYS A 161 -46.93 1.45 5.25
N GLU A 162 -46.37 2.65 5.11
CA GLU A 162 -47.04 3.89 5.52
C GLU A 162 -48.33 4.12 4.72
N ARG A 163 -48.28 3.97 3.40
CA ARG A 163 -49.45 4.11 2.52
C ARG A 163 -50.56 3.11 2.87
N GLU A 164 -50.21 1.88 3.23
CA GLU A 164 -51.17 0.88 3.70
C GLU A 164 -51.84 1.32 5.02
N ALA A 165 -51.09 1.86 5.97
CA ALA A 165 -51.64 2.43 7.21
C ALA A 165 -52.55 3.65 6.93
N GLN A 166 -52.16 4.56 6.02
CA GLN A 166 -52.99 5.68 5.58
C GLN A 166 -54.30 5.23 4.93
N LEU A 167 -54.28 4.15 4.13
CA LEU A 167 -55.48 3.57 3.52
C LEU A 167 -56.41 2.94 4.57
N GLN A 168 -55.86 2.20 5.54
CA GLN A 168 -56.64 1.65 6.67
C GLN A 168 -57.28 2.77 7.50
N LEU A 169 -56.55 3.85 7.79
CA LEU A 169 -57.07 5.03 8.49
C LEU A 169 -58.22 5.66 7.70
N LYS A 170 -58.03 5.92 6.40
CA LYS A 170 -59.08 6.47 5.52
C LYS A 170 -60.34 5.60 5.50
N GLN A 171 -60.20 4.28 5.44
CA GLN A 171 -61.33 3.35 5.46
C GLN A 171 -62.06 3.37 6.81
N LYS A 172 -61.33 3.41 7.93
CA LYS A 172 -61.90 3.56 9.28
C LYS A 172 -62.68 4.87 9.42
N THR A 173 -62.11 5.99 8.97
CA THR A 173 -62.79 7.30 8.97
C THR A 173 -64.04 7.29 8.10
N GLN A 174 -63.99 6.73 6.88
CA GLN A 174 -65.18 6.62 6.02
C GLN A 174 -66.29 5.79 6.63
N ASN A 175 -65.96 4.69 7.33
CA ASN A 175 -66.95 3.87 8.02
C ASN A 175 -67.52 4.56 9.27
N ALA A 176 -66.71 5.35 9.99
CA ALA A 176 -67.19 6.18 11.10
C ALA A 176 -68.16 7.27 10.63
N CYS A 177 -67.83 7.99 9.55
CA CYS A 177 -68.74 8.96 8.93
C CYS A 177 -70.07 8.31 8.54
N ARG A 178 -70.03 7.19 7.80
CA ARG A 178 -71.24 6.45 7.38
C ARG A 178 -72.12 5.96 8.54
N ASN A 179 -71.54 5.70 9.71
CA ASN A 179 -72.32 5.35 10.90
C ASN A 179 -72.97 6.59 11.50
N LEU A 180 -72.23 7.70 11.64
CA LEU A 180 -72.81 8.99 12.06
C LEU A 180 -73.92 9.47 11.12
N ASP A 181 -73.76 9.33 9.80
CA ASP A 181 -74.77 9.66 8.80
C ASP A 181 -76.08 8.86 9.04
N ARG A 182 -75.97 7.56 9.36
CA ARG A 182 -77.11 6.69 9.72
C ARG A 182 -77.73 7.08 11.06
N ASP A 183 -76.92 7.35 12.07
CA ASP A 183 -77.39 7.73 13.41
C ASP A 183 -78.14 9.08 13.36
N ILE A 184 -77.71 9.99 12.48
CA ILE A 184 -78.40 11.25 12.18
C ILE A 184 -79.73 10.99 11.45
N ILE A 185 -79.75 10.16 10.40
CA ILE A 185 -80.99 9.80 9.69
C ILE A 185 -82.00 9.16 10.65
N ALA A 186 -81.59 8.16 11.42
CA ALA A 186 -82.43 7.50 12.42
C ALA A 186 -82.83 8.42 13.61
N ALA A 187 -82.17 9.58 13.79
CA ALA A 187 -82.57 10.61 14.74
C ALA A 187 -83.47 11.70 14.13
N LEU A 188 -83.55 11.78 12.80
CA LEU A 188 -84.53 12.58 12.07
C LEU A 188 -85.84 11.78 11.90
N GLU A 189 -85.76 10.54 11.45
CA GLU A 189 -86.91 9.62 11.30
C GLU A 189 -87.73 9.53 12.59
N ARG A 190 -87.09 9.34 13.75
CA ARG A 190 -87.77 9.35 15.06
C ARG A 190 -88.42 10.69 15.42
N LYS A 191 -87.85 11.83 15.02
CA LYS A 191 -88.46 13.15 15.26
C LYS A 191 -89.68 13.38 14.37
N ASP A 192 -89.63 12.89 13.14
CA ASP A 192 -90.76 12.94 12.23
C ASP A 192 -91.89 12.00 12.71
N GLU A 193 -91.55 10.81 13.23
CA GLU A 193 -92.50 9.92 13.93
C GLU A 193 -93.10 10.57 15.19
N GLU A 194 -92.28 11.18 16.06
CA GLU A 194 -92.74 11.91 17.25
C GLU A 194 -93.66 13.08 16.89
N ALA A 195 -93.32 13.86 15.85
CA ALA A 195 -94.13 14.97 15.36
C ALA A 195 -95.48 14.50 14.77
N MET A 196 -95.47 13.41 13.99
CA MET A 196 -96.69 12.79 13.46
C MET A 196 -97.60 12.27 14.59
N GLN A 197 -97.03 11.65 15.63
CA GLN A 197 -97.78 11.23 16.82
C GLN A 197 -98.40 12.42 17.57
N GLN A 198 -97.65 13.51 17.76
CA GLN A 198 -98.14 14.73 18.40
C GLN A 198 -99.23 15.45 17.58
N GLU A 199 -99.12 15.51 16.25
CA GLU A 199 -100.19 15.99 15.36
C GLU A 199 -101.43 15.09 15.47
N GLU A 200 -101.26 13.77 15.45
CA GLU A 200 -102.35 12.80 15.60
C GLU A 200 -103.08 12.96 16.96
N GLU A 201 -102.34 13.06 18.06
CA GLU A 201 -102.93 13.32 19.39
C GLU A 201 -103.62 14.68 19.45
N SER A 202 -102.99 15.72 18.91
CA SER A 202 -103.59 17.05 18.80
C SER A 202 -104.84 17.02 17.91
N ALA A 203 -104.90 16.18 16.87
CA ALA A 203 -106.08 15.99 16.03
C ALA A 203 -107.17 15.17 16.74
N LYS A 204 -106.81 14.15 17.52
CA LYS A 204 -107.72 13.38 18.38
C LYS A 204 -108.33 14.30 19.45
N GLN A 205 -107.52 15.13 20.12
CA GLN A 205 -107.99 16.14 21.07
C GLN A 205 -108.87 17.21 20.42
N ARG A 206 -108.49 17.75 19.25
CA ARG A 206 -109.33 18.68 18.46
C ARG A 206 -110.69 18.04 18.14
N ARG A 207 -110.70 16.78 17.68
CA ARG A 207 -111.94 16.01 17.42
C ARG A 207 -112.78 15.78 18.69
N LEU A 208 -112.17 15.47 19.82
CA LEU A 208 -112.89 15.28 21.10
C LEU A 208 -113.48 16.60 21.62
N LYS A 209 -112.72 17.70 21.59
CA LYS A 209 -113.22 19.04 21.95
C LYS A 209 -114.37 19.46 21.04
N ASN A 210 -114.25 19.25 19.72
CA ASN A 210 -115.33 19.55 18.77
C ASN A 210 -116.55 18.64 18.94
N LYS A 211 -116.39 17.40 19.43
CA LYS A 211 -117.53 16.54 19.82
C LYS A 211 -118.20 17.05 21.08
N ALA A 212 -117.43 17.35 22.13
CA ALA A 212 -117.96 17.90 23.37
C ALA A 212 -118.71 19.21 23.10
N THR A 213 -118.13 20.17 22.38
CA THR A 213 -118.84 21.41 22.04
C THR A 213 -120.02 21.18 21.09
N ALA A 214 -120.01 20.18 20.22
CA ALA A 214 -121.18 19.81 19.42
C ALA A 214 -122.28 19.11 20.26
N GLU A 215 -121.91 18.39 21.33
CA GLU A 215 -122.83 17.78 22.28
C GLU A 215 -123.40 18.81 23.25
N ASP A 216 -122.60 19.77 23.72
CA ASP A 216 -123.03 20.95 24.48
C ASP A 216 -123.92 21.85 23.63
N LEU A 217 -123.54 22.14 22.38
CA LEU A 217 -124.40 22.86 21.43
C LEU A 217 -125.65 22.06 21.08
N LYS A 218 -125.61 20.72 21.07
CA LYS A 218 -126.81 19.88 20.90
C LYS A 218 -127.68 19.90 22.16
N GLN A 219 -127.13 19.92 23.36
CA GLN A 219 -127.90 20.09 24.61
C GLN A 219 -128.49 21.49 24.71
N HIS A 220 -127.71 22.53 24.41
CA HIS A 220 -128.20 23.89 24.27
C HIS A 220 -129.30 23.95 23.21
N LEU A 221 -129.10 23.43 22.00
CA LEU A 221 -130.15 23.35 20.98
C LEU A 221 -131.33 22.50 21.41
N LEU A 222 -131.18 21.44 22.19
CA LEU A 222 -132.31 20.62 22.65
C LEU A 222 -133.08 21.33 23.77
N SER A 223 -132.43 22.14 24.60
CA SER A 223 -133.10 23.07 25.52
C SER A 223 -133.77 24.22 24.76
N HIS A 224 -133.07 24.81 23.78
CA HIS A 224 -133.58 25.88 22.92
C HIS A 224 -134.65 25.39 21.96
N VAL A 225 -134.72 24.10 21.64
CA VAL A 225 -135.74 23.44 20.82
C VAL A 225 -136.80 22.78 21.69
N THR A 226 -136.62 22.56 22.99
CA THR A 226 -137.80 22.43 23.87
C THR A 226 -138.48 23.78 24.05
N VAL A 227 -137.72 24.87 24.24
CA VAL A 227 -138.25 26.25 24.27
C VAL A 227 -138.78 26.68 22.89
N LEU A 228 -138.10 26.35 21.79
CA LEU A 228 -138.56 26.63 20.43
C LEU A 228 -139.51 25.58 19.88
N PHE A 229 -139.77 24.44 20.53
CA PHE A 229 -140.91 23.57 20.19
C PHE A 229 -142.15 24.04 20.95
N LEU A 230 -141.99 24.56 22.17
CA LEU A 230 -143.02 25.37 22.82
C LEU A 230 -143.39 26.59 21.94
N LEU A 231 -142.40 27.32 21.39
CA LEU A 231 -142.64 28.47 20.48
C LEU A 231 -142.81 28.09 18.98
N ALA A 232 -142.59 26.86 18.54
CA ALA A 232 -142.83 26.42 17.14
C ALA A 232 -144.03 25.48 17.00
N LEU A 233 -144.60 25.00 18.10
CA LEU A 233 -146.05 24.78 18.16
C LEU A 233 -146.81 26.10 17.87
N GLU A 234 -146.20 27.27 18.15
CA GLU A 234 -146.72 28.59 17.74
C GLU A 234 -146.24 29.07 16.35
N LEU A 235 -145.24 28.42 15.71
CA LEU A 235 -144.53 28.97 14.52
C LEU A 235 -144.15 28.01 13.38
N TYR A 236 -144.40 26.70 13.48
CA TYR A 236 -144.39 25.78 12.31
C TYR A 236 -145.57 26.03 11.35
N PHE A 237 -146.29 27.12 11.59
CA PHE A 237 -147.32 27.76 10.78
C PHE A 237 -146.78 28.52 9.53
N VAL A 238 -145.47 28.51 9.24
CA VAL A 238 -144.76 29.44 8.28
C VAL A 238 -143.99 28.67 7.12
N VAL A 239 -143.10 29.25 6.28
CA VAL A 239 -142.50 28.72 4.98
C VAL A 239 -141.09 29.33 4.67
N CYS A 240 -140.02 28.83 3.98
CA CYS A 240 -139.55 27.60 3.24
C CYS A 240 -139.33 27.71 1.67
N ASN A 241 -138.13 27.40 1.07
CA ASN A 241 -137.78 27.19 -0.41
C ASN A 241 -136.22 26.85 -0.71
N CYS A 242 -135.69 26.52 -1.95
CA CYS A 242 -134.47 25.60 -2.28
C CYS A 242 -133.25 26.00 -3.29
N LEU A 243 -132.27 25.07 -3.68
CA LEU A 243 -130.86 25.19 -4.32
C LEU A 243 -130.43 24.06 -5.41
N CYS A 244 -129.24 23.76 -6.06
CA CYS A 244 -127.99 24.34 -6.79
C CYS A 244 -126.97 23.23 -7.42
N ILE A 245 -126.01 23.45 -8.42
CA ILE A 245 -125.02 22.38 -9.01
C ILE A 245 -123.63 22.74 -9.79
N TYR A 246 -123.00 21.89 -10.69
CA TYR A 246 -121.51 21.76 -11.18
C TYR A 246 -121.14 21.86 -12.75
N GLY A 247 -119.97 21.57 -13.46
CA GLY A 247 -118.52 21.03 -13.31
C GLY A 247 -117.63 20.74 -14.65
N PHE A 248 -116.36 20.18 -14.61
CA PHE A 248 -115.40 19.59 -15.70
C PHE A 248 -114.30 20.47 -16.48
N LYS A 249 -113.22 20.13 -17.31
CA LYS A 249 -112.37 18.98 -17.94
C LYS A 249 -110.98 19.52 -18.60
N GLU A 250 -109.96 19.01 -19.41
CA GLU A 250 -109.38 17.80 -20.20
C GLU A 250 -107.83 17.98 -20.69
N HIS A 251 -107.03 17.00 -21.31
CA HIS A 251 -105.52 17.02 -21.69
C HIS A 251 -104.94 16.20 -22.97
N MET A 252 -103.65 16.36 -23.48
CA MET A 252 -102.85 15.68 -24.63
C MET A 252 -101.26 15.94 -24.66
N ALA A 253 -100.20 15.54 -25.50
CA ALA A 253 -99.74 14.50 -26.54
C ALA A 253 -98.17 14.61 -27.00
N THR A 254 -97.49 13.67 -27.79
CA THR A 254 -95.98 13.61 -28.17
C THR A 254 -95.46 12.77 -29.43
N ARG A 255 -94.13 12.76 -29.88
CA ARG A 255 -93.48 11.85 -30.93
C ARG A 255 -91.88 11.73 -30.99
N ASP A 256 -91.33 10.57 -31.47
CA ASP A 256 -90.00 10.21 -32.13
C ASP A 256 -88.63 9.96 -31.38
N LEU A 257 -87.70 9.17 -32.01
CA LEU A 257 -86.30 8.82 -31.56
C LEU A 257 -85.38 8.05 -32.60
N LEU A 258 -84.07 7.87 -32.28
CA LEU A 258 -83.07 6.81 -32.69
C LEU A 258 -82.21 6.87 -34.01
N ARG A 259 -80.84 6.75 -33.92
CA ARG A 259 -79.94 5.72 -34.59
C ARG A 259 -78.40 6.02 -34.67
N ALA A 260 -77.61 4.93 -34.84
CA ALA A 260 -76.14 4.77 -35.10
C ALA A 260 -75.17 5.18 -33.97
N LEU A 261 -74.33 4.30 -33.36
CA LEU A 261 -73.35 3.27 -33.81
C LEU A 261 -72.12 3.90 -34.52
N ASP A 262 -70.87 3.82 -34.01
CA ASP A 262 -70.03 2.74 -33.43
C ASP A 262 -69.27 1.89 -34.47
N ALA A 263 -68.00 2.26 -34.74
CA ALA A 263 -66.89 1.38 -35.15
C ALA A 263 -65.56 2.18 -35.24
N LYS A 264 -64.40 1.50 -35.03
CA LYS A 264 -62.98 1.96 -35.09
C LYS A 264 -62.28 2.29 -33.74
N LYS A 265 -61.88 1.22 -33.04
CA LYS A 265 -60.72 1.15 -32.13
C LYS A 265 -59.86 -0.08 -32.51
N GLU A 266 -58.69 -0.21 -31.89
CA GLU A 266 -57.85 -1.44 -31.83
C GLU A 266 -57.23 -1.93 -33.15
N GLU A 267 -56.18 -1.25 -33.64
CA GLU A 267 -55.33 -1.80 -34.73
C GLU A 267 -53.86 -1.29 -34.77
N LEU A 268 -53.35 -0.58 -33.74
CA LEU A 268 -52.00 0.04 -33.73
C LEU A 268 -51.27 -0.02 -32.36
N GLU A 269 -51.50 -1.05 -31.53
CA GLU A 269 -50.80 -1.23 -30.24
C GLU A 269 -49.84 -2.44 -30.16
N GLU A 270 -49.61 -3.16 -31.26
CA GLU A 270 -48.66 -4.28 -31.30
C GLU A 270 -47.21 -3.86 -31.64
N GLU A 271 -46.24 -4.68 -31.20
CA GLU A 271 -44.80 -4.59 -31.50
C GLU A 271 -44.15 -3.20 -31.33
N ARG A 272 -43.86 -2.72 -30.12
CA ARG A 272 -43.16 -3.43 -29.02
C ARG A 272 -41.91 -4.23 -29.44
N ARG A 273 -40.82 -3.49 -29.69
CA ARG A 273 -39.44 -3.80 -29.20
C ARG A 273 -38.70 -5.03 -29.76
N LYS A 274 -37.75 -4.75 -30.66
CA LYS A 274 -36.37 -5.29 -30.67
C LYS A 274 -35.45 -4.13 -31.05
N LEU A 275 -34.79 -3.35 -30.17
CA LEU A 275 -34.20 -3.59 -28.84
C LEU A 275 -33.11 -4.67 -28.88
N ILE A 276 -31.88 -4.29 -28.48
CA ILE A 276 -30.60 -5.01 -28.72
C ILE A 276 -30.28 -4.91 -30.24
N VAL A 277 -29.08 -4.59 -30.73
CA VAL A 277 -27.68 -4.81 -30.28
C VAL A 277 -26.86 -3.51 -30.42
N ALA A 278 -25.73 -3.43 -29.70
CA ALA A 278 -24.60 -2.49 -29.83
C ALA A 278 -24.86 -1.11 -30.51
N GLY A 279 -24.94 0.01 -29.79
CA GLY A 279 -24.63 0.19 -28.36
C GLY A 279 -23.13 0.06 -28.07
N ARG A 280 -22.39 1.16 -28.22
CA ARG A 280 -20.92 1.30 -28.07
C ARG A 280 -20.10 0.82 -29.27
N GLU A 281 -18.93 1.39 -29.56
CA GLU A 281 -18.39 2.69 -29.13
C GLU A 281 -17.40 3.21 -30.18
N LYS A 282 -16.96 4.44 -29.93
CA LYS A 282 -15.82 5.12 -30.53
C LYS A 282 -14.59 4.21 -30.67
N MET A 283 -14.47 3.53 -31.81
CA MET A 283 -13.20 3.40 -32.52
C MET A 283 -13.17 4.60 -33.49
N LEU A 284 -12.50 5.72 -33.20
CA LEU A 284 -11.05 5.85 -32.94
C LEU A 284 -10.29 5.00 -33.97
N GLN A 285 -9.56 5.55 -34.93
CA GLN A 285 -9.07 6.93 -35.15
C GLN A 285 -8.92 7.12 -36.68
N LEU A 286 -9.19 8.26 -37.31
CA LEU A 286 -8.52 9.56 -37.20
C LEU A 286 -6.97 9.50 -37.17
N ARG A 287 -6.38 9.59 -38.38
CA ARG A 287 -4.94 9.75 -38.69
C ARG A 287 -4.10 8.48 -38.61
N ARG A 288 -3.05 8.50 -39.46
CA ARG A 288 -1.99 7.49 -39.67
C ARG A 288 -2.46 6.28 -40.48
N GLU A 289 -1.81 5.93 -41.59
CA GLU A 289 -0.74 6.57 -42.40
C GLU A 289 -1.21 6.57 -43.88
N LYS A 290 -0.81 7.44 -44.83
CA LYS A 290 0.51 8.01 -45.23
C LYS A 290 1.36 6.95 -45.96
N GLU A 291 1.85 7.29 -47.16
CA GLU A 291 2.34 6.36 -48.20
C GLU A 291 1.22 5.40 -48.72
N THR A 292 1.14 4.98 -49.99
CA THR A 292 2.17 4.82 -51.04
C THR A 292 1.83 5.42 -52.44
N GLU A 293 2.85 6.00 -53.09
CA GLU A 293 3.37 5.80 -54.48
C GLU A 293 2.56 5.96 -55.80
N MET A 294 3.12 6.76 -56.76
CA MET A 294 3.28 6.52 -58.25
C MET A 294 4.42 7.45 -58.96
N LEU A 295 5.68 6.99 -59.45
CA LEU A 295 6.99 7.70 -60.04
C LEU A 295 8.23 6.85 -60.88
N GLN A 296 9.61 7.22 -61.30
CA GLN A 296 10.96 6.49 -62.07
C GLN A 296 12.59 7.04 -62.45
N ARG A 297 13.84 6.27 -62.76
CA ARG A 297 15.24 6.26 -63.73
C ARG A 297 16.95 6.66 -63.72
N GLN A 298 18.04 5.94 -64.44
CA GLN A 298 19.52 6.07 -65.25
C GLN A 298 21.19 6.34 -64.83
N GLN A 299 22.57 6.25 -65.40
CA GLN A 299 23.70 5.76 -66.52
C GLN A 299 25.47 5.82 -66.46
N GLU A 300 26.51 5.72 -67.51
CA GLU A 300 28.11 5.19 -67.67
C GLU A 300 29.53 5.75 -68.56
N GLU A 301 30.95 5.29 -68.60
CA GLU A 301 32.33 5.58 -69.56
C GLU A 301 34.02 5.03 -69.44
N ALA A 302 35.20 5.19 -70.33
CA ALA A 302 36.83 4.70 -70.33
C ALA A 302 38.26 5.16 -71.29
N THR A 303 39.68 4.71 -71.25
CA THR A 303 41.11 4.97 -72.14
C THR A 303 42.72 4.36 -71.80
N ASN A 304 44.15 4.38 -72.25
CA ASN A 304 45.38 4.57 -73.37
C ASN A 304 47.14 4.33 -73.19
N GLU A 305 48.22 4.28 -74.21
CA GLU A 305 49.87 4.47 -74.58
C GLU A 305 51.40 3.67 -74.26
N GLU A 306 52.84 3.65 -74.64
CA GLU A 306 54.20 4.07 -75.55
C GLU A 306 55.76 3.24 -75.47
N THR A 307 57.21 3.26 -75.83
CA THR A 307 58.65 3.98 -76.32
C THR A 307 60.17 3.23 -76.81
N MET A 308 61.54 3.77 -77.05
CA MET A 308 63.05 3.19 -77.55
C MET A 308 64.61 3.99 -77.51
N PHE A 309 66.04 3.85 -77.88
CA PHE A 309 67.41 3.05 -78.44
C PHE A 309 69.08 3.66 -78.54
N ALA A 310 70.41 3.03 -78.79
CA ALA A 310 71.99 3.60 -78.95
C ALA A 310 73.53 2.82 -79.32
N ASN A 311 74.91 3.37 -79.53
CA ASN A 311 76.44 2.71 -79.66
C ASN A 311 78.01 3.26 -80.29
N ALA A 312 79.37 2.71 -80.09
CA ALA A 312 80.91 2.63 -80.81
C ALA A 312 82.53 3.28 -80.59
N VAL A 313 83.88 2.74 -80.91
CA VAL A 313 85.47 3.30 -80.91
C VAL A 313 87.01 2.53 -81.32
N ALA A 314 88.39 3.06 -81.53
CA ALA A 314 89.93 2.42 -81.77
C ALA A 314 91.53 3.15 -81.94
N GLU A 315 92.90 2.58 -81.96
CA GLU A 315 94.46 3.15 -82.28
C GLU A 315 96.01 2.33 -82.43
N ARG A 316 97.41 2.84 -82.48
CA ARG A 316 98.90 2.28 -83.01
C ARG A 316 100.55 2.67 -82.54
N GLU A 317 101.86 2.43 -83.17
CA GLU A 317 103.47 2.34 -82.71
C GLU A 317 104.97 2.98 -83.35
N ALA A 318 106.37 2.49 -83.29
CA ALA A 318 107.90 3.08 -83.66
C ALA A 318 109.51 2.39 -83.65
N ARG A 319 110.85 3.01 -83.70
CA ARG A 319 112.46 2.59 -83.63
C ARG A 319 113.06 2.16 -82.24
N LEU A 320 112.50 1.14 -81.63
CA LEU A 320 112.38 1.22 -80.17
C LEU A 320 113.45 0.52 -79.32
N ALA A 321 114.24 -0.42 -79.84
CA ALA A 321 114.89 -1.56 -79.14
C ALA A 321 115.58 -1.42 -77.75
N GLN A 322 116.40 -0.40 -77.46
CA GLN A 322 117.16 -0.34 -76.19
C GLN A 322 116.66 0.76 -75.23
N GLU A 323 116.14 1.85 -75.79
CA GLU A 323 115.09 2.60 -75.09
C GLU A 323 113.85 1.74 -74.84
N GLN A 324 113.63 0.65 -75.56
CA GLN A 324 112.71 -0.43 -75.19
C GLN A 324 113.27 -0.98 -73.89
N LYS A 325 114.35 -1.77 -73.85
CA LYS A 325 114.86 -2.38 -72.60
C LYS A 325 114.79 -1.50 -71.34
N GLU A 326 115.26 -0.25 -71.36
CA GLU A 326 115.18 0.60 -70.17
C GLU A 326 113.79 1.22 -69.92
N ARG A 327 113.05 1.61 -70.97
CA ARG A 327 111.61 1.89 -70.83
C ARG A 327 110.80 0.60 -70.65
N ASP A 328 111.37 -0.60 -70.74
CA ASP A 328 110.72 -1.92 -70.63
C ASP A 328 110.91 -2.44 -69.22
N GLU A 329 112.03 -2.17 -68.56
CA GLU A 329 112.14 -2.31 -67.10
C GLU A 329 111.25 -1.26 -66.41
N LYS A 330 111.26 0.00 -66.90
CA LYS A 330 110.33 1.04 -66.40
C LYS A 330 108.88 0.75 -66.78
N LYS A 331 108.58 0.22 -67.97
CA LYS A 331 107.23 -0.30 -68.32
C LYS A 331 106.90 -1.55 -67.52
N MET A 332 107.81 -2.46 -67.20
CA MET A 332 107.49 -3.70 -66.46
C MET A 332 107.28 -3.39 -64.98
N ALA A 333 108.02 -2.44 -64.39
CA ALA A 333 107.71 -1.87 -63.09
C ALA A 333 106.38 -1.11 -63.11
N MET A 334 106.12 -0.29 -64.14
CA MET A 334 104.85 0.43 -64.32
C MET A 334 103.68 -0.52 -64.60
N LEU A 335 103.87 -1.60 -65.36
CA LEU A 335 102.90 -2.66 -65.68
C LEU A 335 102.66 -3.55 -64.47
N SER A 336 103.68 -3.80 -63.64
CA SER A 336 103.56 -4.50 -62.36
C SER A 336 102.83 -3.63 -61.34
N ALA A 337 103.11 -2.33 -61.25
CA ALA A 337 102.34 -1.40 -60.43
C ALA A 337 100.89 -1.23 -60.94
N ILE A 338 100.69 -1.18 -62.26
CA ILE A 338 99.36 -1.19 -62.89
C ILE A 338 98.65 -2.54 -62.67
N ALA A 339 99.36 -3.67 -62.68
CA ALA A 339 98.79 -4.98 -62.39
C ALA A 339 98.37 -5.07 -60.92
N LEU A 340 99.27 -4.75 -59.97
CA LEU A 340 98.96 -4.66 -58.54
C LEU A 340 97.79 -3.68 -58.27
N HIS A 341 97.75 -2.54 -58.95
CA HIS A 341 96.63 -1.60 -58.84
C HIS A 341 95.32 -2.16 -59.44
N ARG A 342 95.38 -2.88 -60.57
CA ARG A 342 94.22 -3.56 -61.18
C ARG A 342 93.74 -4.75 -60.37
N ASP A 343 94.63 -5.50 -59.73
CA ASP A 343 94.30 -6.67 -58.92
C ASP A 343 93.75 -6.23 -57.55
N THR A 344 94.34 -5.21 -56.92
CA THR A 344 93.75 -4.58 -55.73
C THR A 344 92.41 -3.90 -56.04
N LYS A 345 92.28 -3.19 -57.17
CA LYS A 345 90.97 -2.64 -57.58
C LYS A 345 89.94 -3.73 -57.87
N ARG A 346 90.32 -4.84 -58.51
CA ARG A 346 89.42 -5.99 -58.70
C ARG A 346 89.00 -6.61 -57.37
N GLN A 347 89.91 -6.75 -56.40
CA GLN A 347 89.57 -7.24 -55.06
C GLN A 347 88.64 -6.30 -54.30
N GLU A 348 88.90 -4.99 -54.36
CA GLU A 348 88.07 -3.95 -53.76
C GLU A 348 86.69 -3.87 -54.44
N GLU A 349 86.63 -4.04 -55.77
CA GLU A 349 85.39 -4.13 -56.56
C GLU A 349 84.61 -5.43 -56.26
N GLU A 350 85.29 -6.58 -56.14
CA GLU A 350 84.70 -7.84 -55.68
C GLU A 350 84.17 -7.77 -54.25
N GLU A 351 84.84 -7.06 -53.33
CA GLU A 351 84.38 -6.87 -51.95
C GLU A 351 83.19 -5.91 -51.88
N ASN A 352 83.22 -4.80 -52.64
CA ASN A 352 82.05 -3.92 -52.79
C ASN A 352 80.85 -4.67 -53.41
N GLU A 353 81.06 -5.47 -54.47
CA GLU A 353 80.02 -6.33 -55.05
C GLU A 353 79.45 -7.32 -54.01
N ARG A 354 80.29 -7.90 -53.14
CA ARG A 354 79.82 -8.81 -52.08
C ARG A 354 79.03 -8.06 -51.02
N GLU A 355 79.47 -6.86 -50.62
CA GLU A 355 78.70 -6.02 -49.71
C GLU A 355 77.37 -5.56 -50.30
N GLU A 356 77.31 -5.15 -51.57
CA GLU A 356 76.07 -4.78 -52.26
C GLU A 356 75.10 -5.95 -52.31
N LYS A 357 75.56 -7.14 -52.70
CA LYS A 357 74.76 -8.37 -52.65
C LYS A 357 74.27 -8.69 -51.24
N HIS A 358 75.05 -8.38 -50.20
CA HIS A 358 74.62 -8.54 -48.81
C HIS A 358 73.54 -7.52 -48.41
N LYS A 359 73.73 -6.25 -48.78
CA LYS A 359 72.76 -5.15 -48.55
C LYS A 359 71.44 -5.43 -49.27
N ASP A 360 71.49 -5.91 -50.52
CA ASP A 360 70.32 -6.34 -51.30
C ASP A 360 69.59 -7.51 -50.65
N LEU A 361 70.33 -8.51 -50.13
CA LEU A 361 69.73 -9.62 -49.38
C LEU A 361 69.07 -9.14 -48.08
N ASP A 362 69.70 -8.24 -47.33
CA ASP A 362 69.14 -7.69 -46.10
C ASP A 362 67.89 -6.82 -46.36
N ILE A 363 67.89 -6.03 -47.44
CA ILE A 363 66.71 -5.30 -47.94
C ILE A 363 65.59 -6.27 -48.33
N LEU A 364 65.91 -7.32 -49.11
CA LEU A 364 64.95 -8.35 -49.53
C LEU A 364 64.36 -9.12 -48.33
N HIS A 365 65.17 -9.41 -47.31
CA HIS A 365 64.72 -10.00 -46.05
C HIS A 365 63.87 -9.03 -45.22
N GLY A 366 64.19 -7.73 -45.25
CA GLY A 366 63.40 -6.65 -44.67
C GLY A 366 62.01 -6.57 -45.28
N SER A 367 61.90 -6.42 -46.60
CA SER A 367 60.62 -6.38 -47.33
C SER A 367 59.78 -7.63 -47.07
N LYS A 368 60.36 -8.83 -47.26
CA LYS A 368 59.68 -10.11 -46.96
C LYS A 368 59.19 -10.24 -45.51
N LYS A 369 59.78 -9.49 -44.56
CA LYS A 369 59.35 -9.45 -43.16
C LYS A 369 58.24 -8.41 -42.93
N ALA A 370 58.33 -7.25 -43.58
CA ALA A 370 57.28 -6.25 -43.59
C ALA A 370 55.98 -6.80 -44.24
N ASP A 371 56.09 -7.49 -45.37
CA ASP A 371 54.96 -8.13 -46.06
C ASP A 371 54.22 -9.11 -45.14
N ARG A 372 54.97 -9.97 -44.42
CA ARG A 372 54.38 -10.91 -43.45
C ARG A 372 53.63 -10.19 -42.34
N PHE A 373 54.24 -9.18 -41.71
CA PHE A 373 53.56 -8.41 -40.67
C PHE A 373 52.33 -7.66 -41.20
N PHE A 374 52.37 -7.16 -42.44
CA PHE A 374 51.22 -6.51 -43.07
C PHE A 374 50.06 -7.49 -43.27
N PHE A 375 50.31 -8.71 -43.80
CA PHE A 375 49.28 -9.73 -43.93
C PHE A 375 48.76 -10.23 -42.58
N GLU A 376 49.61 -10.37 -41.56
CA GLU A 376 49.21 -10.71 -40.18
C GLU A 376 48.29 -9.63 -39.59
N ASP A 377 48.64 -8.34 -39.74
CA ASP A 377 47.87 -7.21 -39.23
C ASP A 377 46.52 -7.02 -39.96
N GLU A 378 46.46 -7.23 -41.28
CA GLU A 378 45.21 -7.28 -42.03
C GLU A 378 44.31 -8.47 -41.62
N LEU A 379 44.89 -9.65 -41.40
CA LEU A 379 44.14 -10.81 -40.88
C LEU A 379 43.58 -10.52 -39.47
N LEU A 380 44.34 -9.86 -38.60
CA LEU A 380 43.89 -9.45 -37.26
C LEU A 380 42.78 -8.40 -37.32
N LYS A 381 42.85 -7.40 -38.21
CA LYS A 381 41.75 -6.45 -38.45
C LYS A 381 40.48 -7.16 -38.91
N VAL A 382 40.59 -8.09 -39.86
CA VAL A 382 39.46 -8.88 -40.37
C VAL A 382 38.87 -9.82 -39.30
N GLN A 383 39.70 -10.39 -38.41
CA GLN A 383 39.22 -11.16 -37.26
C GLN A 383 38.47 -10.28 -36.27
N LYS A 384 39.07 -9.15 -35.86
CA LYS A 384 38.46 -8.19 -34.94
C LYS A 384 37.12 -7.65 -35.45
N ILE A 385 37.02 -7.28 -36.73
CA ILE A 385 35.76 -6.83 -37.34
C ILE A 385 34.69 -7.94 -37.32
N LYS A 386 35.07 -9.23 -37.43
CA LYS A 386 34.12 -10.35 -37.30
C LYS A 386 33.68 -10.55 -35.84
N GLU A 387 34.55 -10.30 -34.88
CA GLU A 387 34.24 -10.40 -33.44
C GLU A 387 33.38 -9.22 -32.96
N ASP A 388 33.71 -7.99 -33.36
CA ASP A 388 32.92 -6.78 -33.10
C ASP A 388 31.49 -6.94 -33.66
N ARG A 389 31.34 -7.48 -34.88
CA ARG A 389 30.02 -7.79 -35.46
C ARG A 389 29.26 -8.86 -34.68
N LYS A 390 29.93 -9.91 -34.19
CA LYS A 390 29.30 -10.95 -33.35
C LYS A 390 28.85 -10.38 -32.00
N THR A 391 29.69 -9.61 -31.32
CA THR A 391 29.32 -9.03 -30.02
C THR A 391 28.17 -8.03 -30.13
N LEU A 392 28.08 -7.28 -31.22
CA LEU A 392 26.93 -6.43 -31.55
C LEU A 392 25.66 -7.24 -31.86
N GLN A 393 25.77 -8.34 -32.62
CA GLN A 393 24.65 -9.26 -32.88
C GLN A 393 24.13 -9.89 -31.58
N ASP A 394 25.03 -10.39 -30.73
CA ASP A 394 24.75 -10.90 -29.39
C ASP A 394 24.07 -9.86 -28.49
N ALA A 395 24.53 -8.61 -28.53
CA ALA A 395 23.93 -7.51 -27.76
C ALA A 395 22.48 -7.24 -28.20
N HIS A 396 22.22 -7.24 -29.51
CA HIS A 396 20.85 -7.12 -30.02
C HIS A 396 19.97 -8.34 -29.67
N ILE A 397 20.51 -9.56 -29.72
CA ILE A 397 19.78 -10.77 -29.29
C ILE A 397 19.42 -10.69 -27.79
N ARG A 398 20.36 -10.24 -26.95
CA ARG A 398 20.11 -10.01 -25.51
C ARG A 398 19.03 -8.93 -25.28
N GLN A 399 19.11 -7.80 -25.97
CA GLN A 399 18.09 -6.74 -25.90
C GLN A 399 16.70 -7.20 -26.37
N MET A 400 16.64 -8.04 -27.42
CA MET A 400 15.39 -8.64 -27.90
C MET A 400 14.80 -9.59 -26.86
N ALA A 401 15.62 -10.46 -26.27
CA ALA A 401 15.21 -11.39 -25.23
C ALA A 401 14.76 -10.67 -23.94
N GLU A 402 15.48 -9.63 -23.51
CA GLU A 402 15.14 -8.81 -22.35
C GLU A 402 13.81 -8.07 -22.55
N ARG A 403 13.60 -7.45 -23.72
CA ARG A 403 12.32 -6.79 -24.06
C ARG A 403 11.17 -7.79 -24.10
N HIS A 404 11.38 -8.98 -24.66
CA HIS A 404 10.35 -10.03 -24.66
C HIS A 404 10.04 -10.51 -23.24
N ALA A 405 11.06 -10.77 -22.41
CA ALA A 405 10.88 -11.18 -21.02
C ALA A 405 10.14 -10.11 -20.19
N LYS A 406 10.46 -8.82 -20.40
CA LYS A 406 9.75 -7.70 -19.78
C LYS A 406 8.29 -7.61 -20.22
N MET A 407 8.01 -7.75 -21.51
CA MET A 407 6.65 -7.76 -22.06
C MET A 407 5.81 -8.93 -21.52
N GLN A 408 6.40 -10.13 -21.40
CA GLN A 408 5.74 -11.29 -20.78
C GLN A 408 5.48 -11.08 -19.29
N LEU A 409 6.42 -10.45 -18.56
CA LEU A 409 6.25 -10.09 -17.16
C LEU A 409 5.14 -9.04 -16.98
N GLU A 410 5.08 -8.02 -17.83
CA GLU A 410 4.03 -6.99 -17.82
C GLU A 410 2.65 -7.59 -18.13
N MET A 411 2.55 -8.47 -19.12
CA MET A 411 1.32 -9.20 -19.44
C MET A 411 0.86 -10.10 -18.28
N ASN A 412 1.79 -10.80 -17.63
CA ASN A 412 1.47 -11.63 -16.46
C ASN A 412 1.01 -10.76 -15.27
N GLN A 413 1.66 -9.62 -15.02
CA GLN A 413 1.24 -8.67 -13.99
C GLN A 413 -0.14 -8.05 -14.27
N GLU A 414 -0.48 -7.79 -15.53
CA GLU A 414 -1.81 -7.35 -15.93
C GLU A 414 -2.86 -8.45 -15.72
N MET A 415 -2.54 -9.70 -16.06
CA MET A 415 -3.39 -10.86 -15.77
C MET A 415 -3.61 -11.06 -14.26
N ASP A 416 -2.55 -11.03 -13.45
CA ASP A 416 -2.63 -11.13 -11.99
C ASP A 416 -3.45 -9.97 -11.37
N PHE A 417 -3.28 -8.75 -11.88
CA PHE A 417 -4.06 -7.57 -11.48
C PHE A 417 -5.55 -7.72 -11.83
N ASN A 418 -5.85 -8.22 -13.04
CA ASN A 418 -7.22 -8.47 -13.47
C ASN A 418 -7.88 -9.57 -12.62
N THR A 419 -7.19 -10.70 -12.39
CA THR A 419 -7.68 -11.79 -11.53
C THR A 419 -7.93 -11.30 -10.09
N THR A 420 -6.98 -10.61 -9.46
CA THR A 420 -7.17 -10.10 -8.09
C THR A 420 -8.25 -9.02 -7.98
N ASN A 421 -8.52 -8.26 -9.05
CA ASN A 421 -9.64 -7.34 -9.11
C ASN A 421 -10.99 -8.05 -9.34
N GLU A 422 -11.03 -9.14 -10.12
CA GLU A 422 -12.21 -10.00 -10.26
C GLU A 422 -12.58 -10.69 -8.93
N ASP A 423 -11.59 -11.26 -8.22
CA ASP A 423 -11.77 -11.84 -6.88
C ASP A 423 -12.34 -10.81 -5.89
N ARG A 424 -11.80 -9.57 -5.89
CA ARG A 424 -12.32 -8.47 -5.06
C ARG A 424 -13.78 -8.14 -5.39
N ILE A 425 -14.15 -8.10 -6.67
CA ILE A 425 -15.52 -7.85 -7.11
C ILE A 425 -16.46 -9.02 -6.71
N ALA A 426 -15.97 -10.26 -6.78
CA ALA A 426 -16.70 -11.44 -6.35
C ALA A 426 -16.97 -11.44 -4.83
N ASP A 427 -15.98 -11.10 -4.01
CA ASP A 427 -16.16 -10.96 -2.56
C ASP A 427 -17.04 -9.75 -2.19
N GLU A 428 -16.99 -8.64 -2.93
CA GLU A 428 -17.89 -7.49 -2.74
C GLU A 428 -19.35 -7.82 -3.06
N GLU A 429 -19.64 -8.54 -4.16
CA GLU A 429 -21.00 -8.99 -4.49
C GLU A 429 -21.47 -10.12 -3.53
N LYS A 430 -20.58 -10.99 -3.06
CA LYS A 430 -20.86 -12.00 -2.01
C LYS A 430 -21.21 -11.36 -0.68
N TRP A 431 -20.46 -10.33 -0.25
CA TRP A 431 -20.79 -9.51 0.92
C TRP A 431 -22.14 -8.81 0.72
N PHE A 432 -22.35 -8.19 -0.44
CA PHE A 432 -23.60 -7.49 -0.76
C PHE A 432 -24.80 -8.44 -0.72
N ARG A 433 -24.68 -9.69 -1.19
CA ARG A 433 -25.74 -10.70 -1.10
C ARG A 433 -26.09 -11.06 0.34
N ILE A 434 -25.10 -11.23 1.21
CA ILE A 434 -25.31 -11.50 2.64
C ILE A 434 -26.01 -10.30 3.31
N TYR A 435 -25.53 -9.08 3.08
CA TYR A 435 -26.14 -7.85 3.58
C TYR A 435 -27.57 -7.66 3.07
N ALA A 436 -27.80 -7.80 1.76
CA ALA A 436 -29.10 -7.62 1.14
C ALA A 436 -30.10 -8.66 1.63
N LYS A 437 -29.71 -9.93 1.75
CA LYS A 437 -30.54 -10.97 2.36
C LYS A 437 -30.89 -10.59 3.80
N GLY A 438 -29.91 -10.25 4.63
CA GLY A 438 -30.13 -9.83 6.02
C GLY A 438 -30.91 -8.51 6.19
N VAL A 439 -31.23 -7.79 5.12
CA VAL A 439 -32.18 -6.65 5.12
C VAL A 439 -33.55 -7.07 4.58
N ILE A 440 -33.61 -7.98 3.61
CA ILE A 440 -34.85 -8.62 3.14
C ILE A 440 -35.49 -9.43 4.27
N ASP A 441 -34.72 -10.31 4.93
CA ASP A 441 -35.19 -11.15 6.04
C ASP A 441 -35.88 -10.27 7.13
N ARG A 442 -35.24 -9.17 7.55
CA ARG A 442 -35.81 -8.19 8.51
C ARG A 442 -37.00 -7.39 7.98
N ALA A 443 -37.14 -7.24 6.67
CA ALA A 443 -38.31 -6.63 6.06
C ALA A 443 -39.49 -7.62 6.01
N GLU A 444 -39.23 -8.91 5.88
CA GLU A 444 -40.23 -9.98 5.97
C GLU A 444 -40.68 -10.18 7.43
N GLU A 445 -39.74 -10.22 8.39
CA GLU A 445 -40.03 -10.20 9.85
C GLU A 445 -40.91 -9.03 10.30
N THR A 446 -40.79 -7.87 9.63
CA THR A 446 -41.57 -6.67 9.96
C THR A 446 -42.78 -6.46 9.03
N GLU A 447 -43.21 -7.50 8.32
CA GLU A 447 -44.38 -7.51 7.41
C GLU A 447 -44.37 -6.30 6.45
N ARG A 448 -43.23 -6.06 5.79
CA ARG A 448 -43.07 -5.04 4.75
C ARG A 448 -43.11 -5.70 3.38
N ASN A 449 -43.61 -4.97 2.38
CA ASN A 449 -43.56 -5.44 1.00
C ASN A 449 -42.09 -5.51 0.51
N THR A 450 -41.53 -6.71 0.37
CA THR A 450 -40.11 -6.92 -0.01
C THR A 450 -39.84 -6.97 -1.51
N TYR A 451 -40.87 -6.80 -2.36
CA TYR A 451 -40.69 -6.77 -3.81
C TYR A 451 -39.66 -5.71 -4.29
N PRO A 452 -39.64 -4.47 -3.76
CA PRO A 452 -38.61 -3.48 -4.13
C PRO A 452 -37.18 -3.93 -3.80
N LEU A 453 -36.95 -4.52 -2.62
CA LEU A 453 -35.66 -5.03 -2.18
C LEU A 453 -35.20 -6.22 -3.04
N ASN A 454 -36.09 -7.18 -3.26
CA ASN A 454 -35.84 -8.34 -4.12
C ASN A 454 -35.52 -7.91 -5.57
N LYS A 455 -36.20 -6.89 -6.10
CA LYS A 455 -35.93 -6.31 -7.43
C LYS A 455 -34.60 -5.57 -7.49
N ALA A 456 -34.19 -4.88 -6.42
CA ALA A 456 -32.89 -4.20 -6.34
C ALA A 456 -31.74 -5.21 -6.20
N ALA A 457 -31.87 -6.22 -5.33
CA ALA A 457 -30.87 -7.27 -5.14
C ALA A 457 -30.57 -8.03 -6.45
N ARG A 458 -31.60 -8.36 -7.24
CA ARG A 458 -31.47 -9.08 -8.53
C ARG A 458 -30.77 -8.28 -9.66
N LYS A 459 -30.49 -6.99 -9.50
CA LYS A 459 -29.88 -6.19 -10.59
C LYS A 459 -28.44 -6.56 -10.98
N GLY A 460 -27.70 -7.32 -10.16
CA GLY A 460 -26.27 -7.58 -10.37
C GLY A 460 -25.38 -6.35 -10.14
N SER A 461 -24.07 -6.54 -10.30
CA SER A 461 -23.05 -5.49 -10.19
C SER A 461 -23.04 -4.60 -11.45
N GLY A 462 -22.91 -3.29 -11.27
CA GLY A 462 -23.03 -2.28 -12.34
C GLY A 462 -24.46 -1.72 -12.47
N GLY A 463 -24.59 -0.40 -12.55
CA GLY A 463 -25.88 0.31 -12.55
C GLY A 463 -26.69 0.23 -13.85
N GLY A 464 -26.21 -0.50 -14.87
CA GLY A 464 -26.67 -0.40 -16.23
C GLY A 464 -28.04 -1.00 -16.56
N LEU A 465 -28.64 -0.51 -17.65
CA LEU A 465 -29.86 -1.08 -18.22
C LEU A 465 -29.61 -2.27 -19.17
N GLY A 466 -28.37 -2.46 -19.66
CA GLY A 466 -27.98 -3.53 -20.59
C GLY A 466 -28.11 -4.97 -20.04
N PRO A 467 -27.89 -6.00 -20.88
CA PRO A 467 -27.80 -7.39 -20.42
C PRO A 467 -26.63 -7.57 -19.43
N VAL A 468 -26.69 -8.65 -18.63
CA VAL A 468 -25.59 -9.01 -17.73
C VAL A 468 -24.58 -9.85 -18.51
N ILE A 469 -23.31 -9.44 -18.50
CA ILE A 469 -22.19 -10.09 -19.20
C ILE A 469 -21.05 -10.21 -18.18
N GLY A 470 -20.55 -11.43 -17.96
CA GLY A 470 -19.52 -11.68 -16.92
C GLY A 470 -19.96 -11.30 -15.49
N GLY A 471 -21.27 -11.35 -15.19
CA GLY A 471 -21.83 -10.90 -13.91
C GLY A 471 -21.97 -9.37 -13.76
N VAL A 472 -21.29 -8.59 -14.59
CA VAL A 472 -21.40 -7.12 -14.64
C VAL A 472 -22.52 -6.70 -15.60
N ARG A 473 -23.19 -5.58 -15.31
CA ARG A 473 -24.30 -5.03 -16.09
C ARG A 473 -23.93 -3.66 -16.66
N PRO A 474 -23.42 -3.58 -17.91
CA PRO A 474 -22.87 -2.35 -18.45
C PRO A 474 -23.89 -1.20 -18.51
N SER A 475 -23.51 -0.07 -17.93
CA SER A 475 -24.19 1.21 -18.17
C SER A 475 -23.77 1.72 -19.54
N TYR A 476 -24.58 1.45 -20.56
CA TYR A 476 -24.51 2.17 -21.83
C TYR A 476 -24.74 3.65 -21.53
N LEU A 477 -23.73 4.48 -21.83
CA LEU A 477 -23.91 5.92 -21.84
C LEU A 477 -24.81 6.25 -23.03
N VAL A 478 -25.97 6.83 -22.75
CA VAL A 478 -26.73 7.58 -23.74
C VAL A 478 -26.06 8.95 -23.79
N GLU A 479 -25.38 9.25 -24.89
CA GLU A 479 -24.92 10.62 -25.14
C GLU A 479 -26.16 11.50 -25.40
N PRO A 480 -26.20 12.74 -24.86
CA PRO A 480 -27.41 13.57 -24.81
C PRO A 480 -27.81 14.18 -26.16
#